data_AF-A0A1F5YQL9-F1
#
_entry.id   AF-A0A1F5YQL9-F1
#
_cell.length_a   1.000
_cell.length_b   1.000
_cell.length_c   1.000
_cell.angle_alpha   90.00
_cell.angle_beta   90.00
_cell.angle_gamma   90.00
#
_symmetry.space_group_name_H-M   'P 1'
#
loop_
_entity.id
_entity.type
_entity.pdbx_description
1 polymer ?
#
loop_
_entity_poly.entity_id
_entity_poly.type
_entity_poly.pdbx_seq_one_letter_code
_entity_poly.pdbx_strand_id
1 'polypeptide(L)'
;MAGTFVYGAGLAVLGLLAGLIGRRLRSEYRSILRPSLQTVVLVWALYGVHFSLVVCATLESAWRFSLNQPFAVACGSILILAGLAIYLSAVAAFGSLKRMSGMDTSRLVRAGIYRWSRNPQVVGWTLTLLGLGLARRSGMVLLLAALFWLGFRLYLPLEEELLGRLFGEAYSTYRHNTHRYFEPPGD
;
A
#
# COMPACT_ATOMS: atom_id res chain seq x y z
N MET A 1 7.02 -17.06 23.42
CA MET A 1 7.66 -15.79 23.84
C MET A 1 8.45 -15.12 22.73
N ALA A 2 9.21 -15.85 21.91
CA ALA A 2 9.98 -15.26 20.79
C ALA A 2 9.12 -14.52 19.75
N GLY A 3 7.98 -15.09 19.31
CA GLY A 3 7.10 -14.46 18.31
C GLY A 3 6.59 -13.08 18.71
N THR A 4 6.13 -12.90 19.94
CA THR A 4 5.62 -11.61 20.45
C THR A 4 6.70 -10.51 20.42
N PHE A 5 7.95 -10.86 20.73
CA PHE A 5 9.07 -9.93 20.68
C PHE A 5 9.38 -9.50 19.23
N VAL A 6 9.41 -10.45 18.28
CA VAL A 6 9.66 -10.15 16.86
C VAL A 6 8.60 -9.20 16.30
N TYR A 7 7.31 -9.47 16.55
CA TYR A 7 6.23 -8.61 16.08
C TYR A 7 6.27 -7.23 16.75
N GLY A 8 6.54 -7.15 18.06
CA GLY A 8 6.67 -5.89 18.78
C GLY A 8 7.82 -5.02 18.24
N ALA A 9 9.01 -5.60 18.09
CA ALA A 9 10.17 -4.91 17.54
C ALA A 9 9.93 -4.47 16.08
N GLY A 10 9.36 -5.35 15.25
CA GLY A 10 9.04 -5.05 13.86
C GLY A 10 8.04 -3.91 13.72
N LEU A 11 6.96 -3.90 14.52
CA LEU A 11 5.98 -2.81 14.54
C LEU A 11 6.61 -1.49 14.99
N ALA A 12 7.51 -1.51 15.98
CA ALA A 12 8.24 -0.32 16.41
C ALA A 12 9.13 0.23 15.27
N VAL A 13 9.86 -0.64 14.58
CA VAL A 13 10.67 -0.26 13.40
C VAL A 13 9.79 0.34 12.30
N LEU A 14 8.64 -0.27 11.99
CA LEU A 14 7.69 0.28 11.01
C LEU A 14 7.21 1.68 11.39
N GLY A 15 6.83 1.89 12.65
CA GLY A 15 6.39 3.20 13.14
C GLY A 15 7.49 4.26 13.04
N LEU A 16 8.72 3.92 13.44
CA LEU A 16 9.88 4.81 13.36
C LEU A 16 10.22 5.17 11.91
N LEU A 17 10.27 4.17 11.02
CA LEU A 17 10.52 4.39 9.59
C LEU A 17 9.41 5.23 8.96
N ALA A 18 8.14 4.94 9.24
CA ALA A 18 7.00 5.69 8.72
C ALA A 18 7.06 7.17 9.17
N GLY A 19 7.37 7.42 10.44
CA GLY A 19 7.53 8.77 10.98
C GLY A 19 8.72 9.53 10.36
N LEU A 20 9.85 8.86 10.13
CA LEU A 20 11.02 9.44 9.45
C LEU A 20 10.69 9.76 7.98
N ILE A 21 10.16 8.78 7.26
CA ILE A 21 9.78 8.91 5.84
C ILE A 21 8.76 10.03 5.67
N GLY A 22 7.71 10.07 6.50
CA GLY A 22 6.69 11.11 6.43
C GLY A 22 7.22 12.53 6.70
N ARG A 23 8.25 12.68 7.54
CA ARG A 23 8.95 13.97 7.72
C ARG A 23 9.79 14.32 6.49
N ARG A 24 10.54 13.37 5.95
CA ARG A 24 11.38 13.57 4.75
C ARG A 24 10.53 13.90 3.53
N LEU A 25 9.51 13.12 3.23
CA LEU A 25 8.61 13.34 2.09
C LEU A 25 7.95 14.71 2.17
N ARG A 26 7.46 15.14 3.34
CA ARG A 26 6.90 16.50 3.50
C ARG A 26 7.92 17.60 3.18
N SER A 27 9.16 17.45 3.63
CA SER A 27 10.23 18.40 3.32
C SER A 27 10.60 18.38 1.84
N GLU A 28 10.87 17.20 1.28
CA GLU A 28 11.34 17.00 -0.10
C GLU A 28 10.27 17.36 -1.13
N TYR A 29 9.00 17.06 -0.86
CA TYR A 29 7.92 17.46 -1.75
C TYR A 29 7.74 18.98 -1.75
N ARG A 30 7.94 19.65 -0.61
CA ARG A 30 7.92 21.13 -0.55
C ARG A 30 9.06 21.76 -1.35
N SER A 31 10.28 21.27 -1.19
CA SER A 31 11.49 21.90 -1.75
C SER A 31 11.84 21.48 -3.17
N ILE A 32 11.84 20.18 -3.47
CA ILE A 32 12.41 19.61 -4.71
C ILE A 32 11.40 18.84 -5.56
N LEU A 33 10.14 18.73 -5.12
CA LEU A 33 9.02 18.08 -5.85
C LEU A 33 9.25 16.61 -6.25
N ARG A 34 10.13 15.90 -5.55
CA ARG A 34 10.38 14.46 -5.75
C ARG A 34 11.08 13.88 -4.51
N PRO A 35 10.96 12.57 -4.25
CA PRO A 35 11.72 11.95 -3.17
C PRO A 35 13.20 11.80 -3.55
N SER A 36 14.09 11.94 -2.57
CA SER A 36 15.51 11.61 -2.73
C SER A 36 15.74 10.09 -2.79
N LEU A 37 16.89 9.66 -3.33
CA LEU A 37 17.26 8.24 -3.34
C LEU A 37 17.25 7.65 -1.92
N GLN A 38 17.72 8.41 -0.93
CA GLN A 38 17.72 7.99 0.47
C GLN A 38 16.29 7.74 0.97
N THR A 39 15.35 8.65 0.69
CA THR A 39 13.94 8.48 1.06
C THR A 39 13.34 7.25 0.37
N VAL A 40 13.65 7.03 -0.91
CA VAL A 40 13.20 5.83 -1.64
C VAL A 40 13.75 4.56 -1.00
N VAL A 41 15.04 4.50 -0.66
CA VAL A 41 15.64 3.35 0.04
C VAL A 41 14.95 3.10 1.38
N LEU A 42 14.64 4.15 2.15
CA LEU A 42 13.91 4.01 3.41
C LEU A 42 12.48 3.46 3.20
N VAL A 43 11.78 3.91 2.16
CA VAL A 43 10.45 3.38 1.78
C VAL A 43 10.53 1.89 1.44
N TRP A 44 11.51 1.48 0.63
CA TRP A 44 11.72 0.07 0.31
C TRP A 44 12.11 -0.76 1.53
N ALA A 45 12.91 -0.22 2.44
CA ALA A 45 13.22 -0.86 3.71
C ALA A 45 11.96 -1.04 4.58
N LEU A 46 11.08 -0.03 4.65
CA LEU A 46 9.79 -0.13 5.35
C LEU A 46 8.92 -1.23 4.74
N TYR A 47 8.81 -1.31 3.42
CA TYR A 47 8.07 -2.38 2.75
C TYR A 47 8.70 -3.74 2.97
N GLY A 48 10.04 -3.84 2.97
CA GLY A 48 10.76 -5.07 3.29
C GLY A 48 10.45 -5.57 4.70
N VAL A 49 10.53 -4.70 5.71
CA VAL A 49 10.18 -5.03 7.10
C VAL A 49 8.71 -5.46 7.20
N HIS A 50 7.78 -4.70 6.58
CA HIS A 50 6.36 -5.04 6.60
C HIS A 50 6.11 -6.41 5.97
N PHE A 51 6.69 -6.67 4.80
CA PHE A 51 6.59 -7.95 4.10
C PHE A 51 7.13 -9.11 4.93
N SER A 52 8.31 -8.95 5.55
CA SER A 52 8.88 -9.97 6.43
C SER A 52 7.95 -10.31 7.61
N LEU A 53 7.35 -9.30 8.24
CA LEU A 53 6.38 -9.53 9.32
C LEU A 53 5.12 -10.25 8.83
N VAL A 54 4.61 -9.90 7.65
CA VAL A 54 3.47 -10.59 7.03
C VAL A 54 3.81 -12.06 6.77
N VAL A 55 4.99 -12.36 6.23
CA VAL A 55 5.45 -13.74 5.98
C VAL A 55 5.53 -14.53 7.29
N CYS A 56 6.21 -14.00 8.32
CA CYS A 56 6.29 -14.65 9.63
C CYS A 56 4.89 -14.90 10.22
N ALA A 57 4.02 -13.89 10.22
CA ALA A 57 2.67 -14.00 10.77
C ALA A 57 1.77 -14.98 10.01
N THR A 58 2.03 -15.16 8.72
CA THR A 58 1.34 -16.10 7.83
C THR A 58 1.78 -17.55 8.08
N LEU A 59 3.09 -17.77 8.20
CA LEU A 59 3.67 -19.10 8.46
C LEU A 59 3.27 -19.59 9.84
N GLU A 60 3.39 -18.75 10.86
CA GLU A 60 3.05 -19.08 12.25
C GLU A 60 1.54 -19.10 12.52
N SER A 61 0.72 -18.54 11.61
CA SER A 61 -0.70 -18.23 11.90
C SER A 61 -0.83 -17.40 13.19
N ALA A 62 0.01 -16.37 13.35
CA ALA A 62 0.11 -15.59 14.57
C ALA A 62 -1.23 -14.96 14.99
N TRP A 63 -1.55 -15.07 16.28
CA TRP A 63 -2.89 -14.75 16.82
C TRP A 63 -4.00 -15.48 16.06
N ARG A 64 -3.88 -16.81 16.02
CA ARG A 64 -4.83 -17.67 15.31
C ARG A 64 -6.22 -17.51 15.90
N PHE A 65 -7.20 -17.28 15.04
CA PHE A 65 -8.61 -17.22 15.44
C PHE A 65 -9.41 -18.42 14.91
N SER A 66 -10.56 -18.65 15.54
CA SER A 66 -11.48 -19.72 15.19
C SER A 66 -12.40 -19.27 14.05
N LEU A 67 -12.30 -19.97 12.92
CA LEU A 67 -13.19 -19.84 11.77
C LEU A 67 -13.16 -21.18 11.01
N ASN A 68 -14.27 -21.55 10.39
CA ASN A 68 -14.34 -22.76 9.56
C ASN A 68 -13.24 -22.71 8.48
N GLN A 69 -12.34 -23.69 8.47
CA GLN A 69 -11.14 -23.63 7.65
C GLN A 69 -11.43 -23.67 6.14
N PRO A 70 -12.28 -24.57 5.61
CA PRO A 70 -12.67 -24.53 4.20
C PRO A 70 -13.24 -23.17 3.78
N PHE A 71 -14.14 -22.61 4.58
CA PHE A 71 -14.73 -21.30 4.32
C PHE A 71 -13.68 -20.18 4.33
N ALA A 72 -12.82 -20.16 5.35
CA ALA A 72 -11.75 -19.17 5.49
C ALA A 72 -10.77 -19.21 4.31
N VAL A 73 -10.36 -20.42 3.88
CA VAL A 73 -9.48 -20.62 2.72
C VAL A 73 -10.16 -20.20 1.43
N ALA A 74 -11.43 -20.57 1.21
CA ALA A 74 -12.17 -20.19 0.01
C ALA A 74 -12.30 -18.66 -0.12
N CYS A 75 -12.86 -17.99 0.89
CA CYS A 75 -13.01 -16.53 0.89
C CYS A 75 -11.66 -15.82 0.81
N GLY A 76 -10.66 -16.30 1.56
CA GLY A 76 -9.32 -15.73 1.54
C GLY A 76 -8.64 -15.85 0.18
N SER A 77 -8.79 -16.98 -0.50
CA SER A 77 -8.21 -17.20 -1.83
C SER A 77 -8.84 -16.29 -2.88
N ILE A 78 -10.16 -16.08 -2.84
CA ILE A 78 -10.86 -15.14 -3.72
C ILE A 78 -10.31 -13.72 -3.54
N LEU A 79 -10.16 -13.27 -2.28
CA LEU A 79 -9.60 -11.95 -1.97
C LEU A 79 -8.14 -11.81 -2.41
N ILE A 80 -7.32 -12.85 -2.24
CA ILE A 80 -5.93 -12.87 -2.71
C ILE A 80 -5.88 -12.73 -4.22
N LEU A 81 -6.64 -13.53 -4.97
CA LEU A 81 -6.61 -13.51 -6.43
C LEU A 81 -7.11 -12.18 -6.98
N ALA A 82 -8.22 -11.65 -6.46
CA ALA A 82 -8.74 -10.35 -6.85
C ALA A 82 -7.76 -9.20 -6.50
N GLY A 83 -7.21 -9.23 -5.28
CA GLY A 83 -6.25 -8.23 -4.81
C GLY A 83 -4.96 -8.22 -5.64
N LEU A 84 -4.39 -9.39 -5.92
CA LEU A 84 -3.19 -9.53 -6.75
C LEU A 84 -3.45 -9.08 -8.18
N ALA A 85 -4.60 -9.42 -8.77
CA ALA A 85 -4.94 -8.96 -10.12
C ALA A 85 -4.97 -7.43 -10.20
N ILE A 86 -5.58 -6.76 -9.23
CA ILE A 86 -5.61 -5.29 -9.13
C ILE A 86 -4.19 -4.73 -8.93
N TYR A 87 -3.45 -5.28 -7.97
CA TYR A 87 -2.10 -4.82 -7.62
C TYR A 87 -1.13 -4.95 -8.80
N LEU A 88 -1.08 -6.11 -9.45
CA LEU A 88 -0.20 -6.37 -10.59
C LEU A 88 -0.57 -5.49 -11.79
N SER A 89 -1.87 -5.25 -12.03
CA SER A 89 -2.32 -4.30 -13.05
C SER A 89 -1.82 -2.88 -12.76
N ALA A 90 -1.78 -2.47 -11.49
CA ALA A 90 -1.29 -1.16 -11.08
C ALA A 90 0.23 -1.03 -11.22
N VAL A 91 0.98 -2.07 -10.85
CA VAL A 91 2.44 -2.13 -11.03
C VAL A 91 2.80 -2.09 -12.52
N ALA A 92 2.09 -2.87 -13.35
CA ALA A 92 2.31 -2.91 -14.79
C ALA A 92 2.11 -1.54 -15.46
N ALA A 93 1.12 -0.76 -15.01
CA ALA A 93 0.83 0.57 -15.56
C ALA A 93 1.96 1.60 -15.35
N PHE A 94 2.79 1.45 -14.30
CA PHE A 94 3.93 2.34 -14.07
C PHE A 94 5.09 2.09 -15.04
N GLY A 95 5.30 0.83 -15.43
CA GLY A 95 6.33 0.40 -16.40
C GLY A 95 7.79 0.58 -15.96
N SER A 96 8.07 1.23 -14.83
CA SER A 96 9.44 1.34 -14.27
C SER A 96 9.42 1.56 -12.76
N LEU A 97 10.44 1.04 -12.07
CA LEU A 97 10.61 1.24 -10.63
C LEU A 97 10.84 2.71 -10.26
N LYS A 98 11.52 3.48 -11.13
CA LYS A 98 11.74 4.91 -10.90
C LYS A 98 10.41 5.68 -10.85
N ARG A 99 9.48 5.36 -11.75
CA ARG A 99 8.16 6.01 -11.77
C ARG A 99 7.30 5.56 -10.59
N MET A 100 7.28 4.27 -10.30
CA MET A 100 6.57 3.72 -9.13
C MET A 100 7.09 4.30 -7.80
N SER A 101 8.38 4.66 -7.73
CA SER A 101 9.01 5.28 -6.55
C SER A 101 8.92 6.81 -6.54
N GLY A 102 8.22 7.43 -7.50
CA GLY A 102 8.09 8.89 -7.61
C GLY A 102 9.35 9.64 -8.06
N MET A 103 10.43 8.95 -8.46
CA MET A 103 11.67 9.57 -8.93
C MET A 103 11.62 10.02 -10.40
N ASP A 104 10.72 9.44 -11.19
CA ASP A 104 10.40 9.87 -12.55
C ASP A 104 8.97 10.40 -12.60
N THR A 105 8.84 11.72 -12.73
CA THR A 105 7.56 12.46 -12.80
C THR A 105 7.28 13.03 -14.18
N SER A 106 7.94 12.49 -15.22
CA SER A 106 7.79 12.96 -16.62
C SER A 106 6.37 12.87 -17.18
N ARG A 107 5.53 11.98 -16.62
CA ARG A 107 4.13 11.82 -17.02
C ARG A 107 3.23 11.36 -15.89
N LEU A 108 2.00 11.82 -15.91
CA LEU A 108 0.93 11.34 -15.03
C LEU A 108 0.40 9.99 -15.51
N VAL A 109 0.39 8.97 -14.65
CA VAL A 109 -0.18 7.65 -14.94
C VAL A 109 -1.68 7.68 -14.63
N ARG A 110 -2.51 7.57 -15.68
CA ARG A 110 -3.97 7.65 -15.61
C ARG A 110 -4.71 6.62 -16.49
N ALA A 111 -3.96 5.74 -17.15
CA ALA A 111 -4.49 4.73 -18.06
C ALA A 111 -4.57 3.35 -17.40
N GLY A 112 -5.28 2.42 -18.05
CA GLY A 112 -5.45 1.05 -17.52
C GLY A 112 -6.22 1.07 -16.20
N ILE A 113 -5.70 0.37 -15.19
CA ILE A 113 -6.36 0.28 -13.86
C ILE A 113 -6.55 1.65 -13.18
N TYR A 114 -5.73 2.64 -13.54
CA TYR A 114 -5.79 3.99 -12.99
C TYR A 114 -6.98 4.82 -13.49
N ARG A 115 -7.75 4.35 -14.47
CA ARG A 115 -8.99 5.07 -14.89
C ARG A 115 -10.14 4.90 -13.90
N TRP A 116 -10.08 3.89 -13.03
CA TRP A 116 -11.15 3.55 -12.10
C TRP A 116 -10.82 3.91 -10.65
N SER A 117 -9.53 4.11 -10.34
CA SER A 117 -9.06 4.48 -9.02
C SER A 117 -7.73 5.20 -9.18
N ARG A 118 -7.50 6.24 -8.38
CA ARG A 118 -6.20 6.91 -8.34
C ARG A 118 -5.14 6.10 -7.59
N ASN A 119 -5.56 5.16 -6.73
CA ASN A 119 -4.68 4.36 -5.88
C ASN A 119 -5.01 2.85 -5.87
N PRO A 120 -5.14 2.20 -7.04
CA PRO A 120 -5.55 0.80 -7.15
C PRO A 120 -4.55 -0.15 -6.48
N GLN A 121 -3.25 0.18 -6.49
CA GLN A 121 -2.21 -0.59 -5.82
C GLN A 121 -2.44 -0.72 -4.31
N VAL A 122 -2.94 0.34 -3.66
CA VAL A 122 -3.22 0.32 -2.22
C VAL A 122 -4.37 -0.64 -1.94
N VAL A 123 -5.45 -0.54 -2.73
CA VAL A 123 -6.61 -1.42 -2.60
C VAL A 123 -6.23 -2.88 -2.86
N GLY A 124 -5.55 -3.16 -3.97
CA GLY A 124 -5.17 -4.51 -4.36
C GLY A 124 -4.27 -5.19 -3.32
N TRP A 125 -3.28 -4.46 -2.79
CA TRP A 125 -2.41 -5.01 -1.75
C TRP A 125 -3.15 -5.21 -0.42
N THR A 126 -4.00 -4.27 0.01
CA THR A 126 -4.83 -4.44 1.21
C THR A 126 -5.75 -5.65 1.08
N LEU A 127 -6.42 -5.86 -0.06
CA LEU A 127 -7.25 -7.04 -0.30
C LEU A 127 -6.43 -8.34 -0.24
N THR A 128 -5.23 -8.33 -0.81
CA THR A 128 -4.31 -9.47 -0.75
C THR A 128 -3.96 -9.83 0.69
N LEU A 129 -3.61 -8.83 1.51
CA LEU A 129 -3.26 -9.02 2.92
C LEU A 129 -4.47 -9.49 3.74
N LEU A 130 -5.67 -8.94 3.51
CA LEU A 130 -6.90 -9.38 4.17
C LEU A 130 -7.23 -10.84 3.81
N GLY A 131 -7.11 -11.20 2.54
CA GLY A 131 -7.32 -12.57 2.07
C GLY A 131 -6.31 -13.55 2.69
N LEU A 132 -5.05 -13.14 2.81
CA LEU A 132 -4.00 -13.94 3.46
C LEU A 132 -4.28 -14.13 4.96
N GLY A 133 -4.66 -13.06 5.65
CA GLY A 133 -5.05 -13.11 7.06
C GLY A 133 -6.26 -14.01 7.30
N LEU A 134 -7.24 -14.00 6.38
CA LEU A 134 -8.41 -14.87 6.46
C LEU A 134 -8.05 -16.34 6.17
N ALA A 135 -7.36 -16.62 5.06
CA ALA A 135 -6.98 -17.98 4.66
C ALA A 135 -6.09 -18.68 5.71
N ARG A 136 -5.21 -17.92 6.36
CA ARG A 136 -4.36 -18.43 7.46
C ARG A 136 -4.98 -18.29 8.84
N ARG A 137 -6.14 -17.63 8.94
CA ARG A 137 -6.80 -17.26 10.20
C ARG A 137 -5.85 -16.56 11.17
N SER A 138 -5.01 -15.67 10.65
CA SER A 138 -3.95 -14.97 11.38
C SER A 138 -4.39 -13.54 11.71
N GLY A 139 -4.69 -13.28 12.98
CA GLY A 139 -5.06 -11.94 13.46
C GLY A 139 -3.93 -10.92 13.29
N MET A 140 -2.67 -11.35 13.38
CA MET A 140 -1.51 -10.47 13.17
C MET A 140 -1.41 -10.00 11.70
N VAL A 141 -1.69 -10.87 10.73
CA VAL A 141 -1.73 -10.46 9.30
C VAL A 141 -2.86 -9.45 9.06
N LEU A 142 -4.03 -9.65 9.68
CA LEU A 142 -5.14 -8.70 9.60
C LEU A 142 -4.78 -7.34 10.22
N LEU A 143 -4.07 -7.32 11.34
CA LEU A 143 -3.54 -6.08 11.93
C LEU A 143 -2.56 -5.39 10.97
N LEU A 144 -1.62 -6.12 10.38
CA LEU A 144 -0.66 -5.57 9.41
C LEU A 144 -1.35 -5.04 8.15
N ALA A 145 -2.46 -5.66 7.71
CA ALA A 145 -3.30 -5.16 6.62
C ALA A 145 -3.97 -3.83 6.99
N ALA A 146 -4.53 -3.73 8.21
CA ALA A 146 -5.15 -2.51 8.71
C ALA A 146 -4.13 -1.36 8.87
N LEU A 147 -2.94 -1.65 9.39
CA LEU A 147 -1.85 -0.67 9.51
C LEU A 147 -1.36 -0.18 8.15
N PHE A 148 -1.23 -1.08 7.17
CA PHE A 148 -0.90 -0.70 5.78
C PHE A 148 -1.95 0.25 5.20
N TRP A 149 -3.23 -0.10 5.32
CA TRP A 149 -4.33 0.74 4.84
C TRP A 149 -4.33 2.12 5.51
N LEU A 150 -4.20 2.16 6.84
CA LEU A 150 -4.15 3.40 7.60
C LEU A 150 -2.94 4.27 7.21
N GLY A 151 -1.76 3.65 7.07
CA GLY A 151 -0.54 4.34 6.65
C GLY A 151 -0.71 5.02 5.30
N PHE A 152 -1.25 4.32 4.31
CA PHE A 152 -1.56 4.91 3.01
C PHE A 152 -2.66 5.97 3.09
N ARG A 153 -3.71 5.76 3.88
CA ARG A 153 -4.78 6.77 4.05
C ARG A 153 -4.26 8.09 4.63
N LEU A 154 -3.17 8.05 5.40
CA LEU A 154 -2.46 9.24 5.89
C LEU A 154 -1.44 9.81 4.88
N TYR A 155 -0.81 8.96 4.07
CA TYR A 155 0.18 9.36 3.06
C TYR A 155 -0.44 9.96 1.80
N LEU A 156 -1.53 9.37 1.29
CA LEU A 156 -2.12 9.74 -0.01
C LEU A 156 -2.42 11.25 -0.15
N PRO A 157 -2.97 11.98 0.85
CA PRO A 157 -3.16 13.43 0.70
C PRO A 157 -1.89 14.21 0.36
N LEU A 158 -0.74 13.80 0.91
CA LEU A 158 0.55 14.41 0.61
C LEU A 158 1.00 14.13 -0.83
N GLU A 159 0.77 12.91 -1.31
CA GLU A 159 1.05 12.52 -2.69
C GLU A 159 0.13 13.25 -3.67
N GLU A 160 -1.16 13.37 -3.37
CA GLU A 160 -2.13 14.09 -4.20
C GLU A 160 -1.81 15.60 -4.30
N GLU A 161 -1.33 16.22 -3.21
CA GLU A 161 -0.83 17.59 -3.21
C GLU A 161 0.39 17.74 -4.14
N LEU A 162 1.35 16.79 -4.04
CA LEU A 162 2.51 16.77 -4.94
C LEU A 162 2.10 16.64 -6.40
N LEU A 163 1.20 15.71 -6.72
CA LEU A 163 0.71 15.49 -8.09
C LEU A 163 0.00 16.73 -8.63
N GLY A 164 -0.75 17.46 -7.79
CA GLY A 164 -1.35 18.75 -8.14
C GLY A 164 -0.30 19.80 -8.51
N ARG A 165 0.81 19.88 -7.76
CA ARG A 165 1.91 20.81 -8.05
C ARG A 165 2.71 20.43 -9.29
N LEU A 166 2.86 19.15 -9.57
CA LEU A 166 3.62 18.64 -10.74
C LEU A 166 2.86 18.77 -12.06
N PHE A 167 1.55 18.49 -12.04
CA PHE A 167 0.77 18.31 -13.27
C PHE A 167 -0.39 19.31 -13.43
N GLY A 168 -0.64 20.16 -12.43
CA GLY A 168 -1.63 21.25 -12.50
C GLY A 168 -3.01 20.78 -12.97
N GLU A 169 -3.52 21.41 -14.02
CA GLU A 169 -4.83 21.12 -14.62
C GLU A 169 -4.98 19.64 -15.01
N ALA A 170 -3.93 19.01 -15.55
CA ALA A 170 -4.00 17.61 -15.96
C ALA A 170 -4.31 16.68 -14.77
N TYR A 171 -3.79 16.98 -13.57
CA TYR A 171 -4.13 16.24 -12.36
C TYR A 171 -5.50 16.65 -11.80
N SER A 172 -5.86 17.93 -11.89
CA SER A 172 -7.20 18.40 -11.48
C SER A 172 -8.31 17.67 -12.22
N THR A 173 -8.23 17.61 -13.55
CA THR A 173 -9.19 16.88 -14.41
C THR A 173 -9.21 15.39 -14.08
N TYR A 174 -8.04 14.78 -13.88
CA TYR A 174 -7.96 13.38 -13.49
C TYR A 174 -8.59 13.11 -12.11
N ARG A 175 -8.32 13.96 -11.12
CA ARG A 175 -8.90 13.87 -9.78
C ARG A 175 -10.42 14.08 -9.77
N HIS A 176 -10.95 14.91 -10.67
CA HIS A 176 -12.38 15.10 -10.83
C HIS A 176 -13.06 13.85 -11.41
N ASN A 177 -12.44 13.24 -12.42
CA ASN A 177 -13.02 12.09 -13.14
C ASN A 177 -12.73 10.73 -12.49
N THR A 178 -11.86 10.67 -11.48
CA THR A 178 -11.41 9.40 -10.89
C THR A 178 -11.31 9.51 -9.38
N HIS A 179 -12.03 8.63 -8.68
CA HIS A 179 -12.07 8.57 -7.23
C HIS A 179 -10.73 8.12 -6.63
N ARG A 180 -10.53 8.41 -5.34
CA ARG A 180 -9.28 8.05 -4.65
C ARG A 180 -9.09 6.53 -4.60
N TYR A 181 -10.19 5.83 -4.36
CA TYR A 181 -10.31 4.37 -4.38
C TYR A 181 -11.38 3.98 -5.41
N PHE A 182 -11.65 2.68 -5.55
CA PHE A 182 -12.78 2.23 -6.37
C PHE A 182 -14.08 2.65 -5.71
N GLU A 183 -14.81 3.56 -6.36
CA GLU A 183 -16.21 3.85 -6.06
C GLU A 183 -17.03 3.40 -7.28
N PRO A 184 -18.26 2.89 -7.07
CA PRO A 184 -19.21 2.78 -8.18
C PRO A 184 -19.35 4.16 -8.83
N PRO A 185 -19.56 4.25 -10.16
CA PRO A 185 -19.92 5.53 -10.76
C PRO A 185 -21.15 6.08 -10.02
N GLY A 186 -21.07 7.34 -9.57
CA GLY A 186 -22.18 8.01 -8.94
C GLY A 186 -23.31 8.21 -9.95
N ASP A 187 -24.53 7.86 -9.54
CA ASP A 187 -25.77 8.19 -10.27
C ASP A 187 -25.95 9.71 -10.42
#